data_AF-A0A934CNL9-F1
#
_entry.id   AF-A0A934CNL9-F1
#
_cell.length_a   1.000
_cell.length_b   1.000
_cell.length_c   1.000
_cell.angle_alpha   90.00
_cell.angle_beta   90.00
_cell.angle_gamma   90.00
#
_symmetry.space_group_name_H-M   'P 1'
#
loop_
_entity.id
_entity.type
_entity.pdbx_description
1 polymer ?
#
loop_
_entity_poly.entity_id
_entity_poly.type
_entity_poly.pdbx_seq_one_letter_code
_entity_poly.pdbx_strand_id
1 'polypeptide(L)' 'MQVIREIKKIKDKKIVVDIPEDFQAKKVEIIILPVAHKNKKRLSKLSGILLKGPSLNRKEIENIKGIQYWLREWKVPKS' A
#
# COMPACT_ATOMS: atom_id res chain seq x y z
N MET A 1 9.25 3.02 -6.63
CA MET A 1 8.14 2.33 -7.32
C MET A 1 6.88 2.92 -6.77
N GLN A 2 6.16 3.72 -7.56
CA GLN A 2 4.98 4.45 -7.09
C GLN A 2 3.74 3.59 -7.37
N VAL A 3 3.06 3.17 -6.30
CA VAL A 3 1.85 2.33 -6.40
C VAL A 3 0.63 3.23 -6.34
N ILE A 4 -0.19 3.20 -7.39
CA ILE A 4 -1.44 3.95 -7.45
C ILE A 4 -2.53 3.11 -6.76
N ARG A 5 -3.19 3.67 -5.74
CA ARG A 5 -4.27 3.01 -4.99
C ARG A 5 -5.53 3.86 -5.04
N GLU A 6 -6.60 3.32 -5.61
CA GLU A 6 -7.86 4.05 -5.79
C GLU A 6 -9.08 3.18 -5.46
N ILE A 7 -10.13 3.80 -4.93
CA ILE A 7 -11.46 3.17 -4.81
C ILE A 7 -12.30 3.64 -6.00
N LYS A 8 -12.54 2.75 -6.95
CA LYS A 8 -13.43 3.00 -8.09
C LYS A 8 -14.76 2.26 -7.89
N LYS A 9 -15.85 2.92 -8.27
CA LYS A 9 -17.16 2.26 -8.36
C LYS A 9 -17.21 1.42 -9.63
N ILE A 10 -17.80 0.24 -9.55
CA ILE A 10 -18.08 -0.59 -10.72
C ILE A 10 -19.31 -0.01 -11.42
N LYS A 11 -19.18 0.32 -12.71
CA LYS A 11 -20.29 0.75 -13.58
C LYS A 11 -20.34 -0.17 -14.79
N ASP A 12 -21.51 -0.68 -15.14
CA ASP A 12 -21.71 -1.57 -16.30
C ASP A 12 -20.74 -2.77 -16.33
N LYS A 13 -20.46 -3.33 -15.14
CA LYS A 13 -19.47 -4.42 -14.94
C LYS A 13 -18.04 -4.07 -15.39
N LYS A 14 -17.71 -2.78 -15.48
CA LYS A 14 -16.40 -2.26 -15.87
C LYS A 14 -15.77 -1.42 -14.75
N ILE A 15 -14.44 -1.39 -14.74
CA ILE A 15 -13.61 -0.52 -13.91
C ILE A 15 -12.69 0.25 -14.87
N VAL A 16 -12.67 1.58 -14.75
CA VAL A 16 -11.80 2.45 -15.54
C VAL A 16 -10.74 3.04 -14.62
N VAL A 17 -9.47 2.85 -14.98
CA VAL A 17 -8.30 3.34 -14.25
C VAL A 17 -7.53 4.25 -15.19
N ASP A 18 -7.22 5.45 -14.73
CA ASP A 18 -6.48 6.44 -15.50
C ASP A 18 -5.00 6.34 -15.10
N ILE A 19 -4.14 6.09 -16.08
CA ILE A 19 -2.69 6.00 -15.84
C ILE A 19 -2.11 7.41 -16.04
N PRO A 20 -1.30 7.93 -15.11
CA PRO A 20 -0.64 9.22 -15.26
C PRO A 20 0.22 9.30 -16.52
N GLU A 21 0.27 10.48 -17.14
CA GLU A 21 1.05 10.71 -18.37
C GLU A 21 2.56 10.50 -18.17
N ASP A 22 3.05 10.70 -16.95
CA ASP A 22 4.45 10.52 -16.55
C ASP A 22 4.80 9.06 -16.17
N PHE A 23 3.87 8.11 -16.32
CA PHE A 23 4.08 6.72 -15.96
C PHE A 23 5.06 6.01 -16.91
N GLN A 24 6.26 5.70 -16.42
CA GLN A 24 7.37 5.21 -17.25
C GLN A 24 7.37 3.70 -17.53
N ALA A 25 6.61 2.90 -16.80
CA ALA A 25 6.68 1.43 -16.94
C ALA A 25 5.83 0.92 -18.12
N LYS A 26 6.39 0.03 -18.93
CA LYS A 26 5.71 -0.56 -20.10
C LYS A 26 4.71 -1.68 -19.77
N LYS A 27 4.72 -2.17 -18.53
CA LYS A 27 3.85 -3.23 -18.05
C LYS A 27 3.31 -2.87 -16.67
N VAL A 28 2.02 -3.11 -16.48
CA VAL A 28 1.32 -2.90 -15.20
C VAL A 28 0.66 -4.19 -14.76
N GLU A 29 0.65 -4.41 -13.45
CA GLU A 29 -0.13 -5.44 -12.79
C GLU A 29 -1.26 -4.77 -12.00
N ILE A 30 -2.48 -5.24 -12.18
CA ILE A 30 -3.67 -4.66 -11.53
C ILE A 30 -4.18 -5.65 -10.49
N ILE A 31 -4.26 -5.21 -9.24
CA ILE A 31 -4.80 -5.98 -8.13
C ILE A 31 -6.17 -5.41 -7.76
N ILE A 32 -7.22 -6.21 -7.89
CA ILE A 32 -8.60 -5.81 -7.57
C ILE A 32 -8.98 -6.41 -6.22
N LEU A 33 -9.29 -5.55 -5.25
CA LEU A 33 -9.75 -5.95 -3.92
C LEU A 33 -11.24 -5.57 -3.75
N PRO A 34 -12.16 -6.53 -3.69
CA PRO A 34 -13.58 -6.22 -3.53
C PRO A 34 -13.84 -5.65 -2.13
N VAL A 35 -14.44 -4.46 -2.08
CA VAL A 35 -14.79 -3.81 -0.82
C VAL A 35 -16.24 -4.16 -0.48
N ALA A 36 -16.45 -5.10 0.45
CA ALA A 36 -17.79 -5.50 0.87
C ALA A 36 -18.52 -4.33 1.55
N HIS A 37 -19.79 -4.09 1.19
CA HIS A 37 -20.65 -3.04 1.77
C HIS A 37 -21.04 -3.25 3.25
N LYS A 38 -20.35 -4.11 4.01
CA LYS A 38 -20.65 -4.32 5.43
C LYS A 38 -20.19 -3.08 6.23
N ASN A 39 -21.16 -2.21 6.51
CA ASN A 39 -21.09 -1.01 7.34
C ASN A 39 -20.16 0.10 6.82
N LYS A 40 -20.74 1.00 6.01
CA LYS A 40 -20.15 2.27 5.51
C LYS A 40 -19.42 3.10 6.59
N LYS A 41 -19.75 2.93 7.89
CA LYS A 41 -19.15 3.67 9.01
C LYS A 41 -17.79 3.12 9.49
N ARG A 42 -17.48 1.83 9.32
CA ARG A 42 -16.27 1.21 9.90
C ARG A 42 -15.12 1.07 8.88
N LEU A 43 -15.45 1.00 7.60
CA LEU A 43 -14.46 0.88 6.51
C LEU A 43 -13.75 2.20 6.16
N SER A 44 -14.30 3.38 6.48
CA SER A 44 -13.77 4.66 5.99
C SER A 44 -12.42 5.07 6.59
N LYS A 45 -12.13 4.71 7.85
CA LYS A 45 -10.91 5.14 8.54
C LYS A 45 -9.69 4.28 8.15
N LEU A 46 -9.83 2.96 8.23
CA LEU A 46 -8.76 2.02 7.89
C LEU A 46 -8.45 1.99 6.39
N SER A 47 -9.46 2.01 5.52
CA SER A 47 -9.21 2.07 4.07
C SER A 47 -8.55 3.40 3.67
N GLY A 48 -8.98 4.53 4.25
CA GLY A 48 -8.33 5.81 4.03
C GLY A 48 -6.86 5.84 4.46
N ILE A 49 -6.52 5.18 5.57
CA ILE A 49 -5.14 5.03 6.04
C ILE A 49 -4.34 4.10 5.12
N LEU A 50 -4.91 2.98 4.68
CA LEU A 50 -4.24 2.04 3.78
C LEU A 50 -4.05 2.61 2.37
N LEU A 51 -4.96 3.46 1.89
CA LEU A 51 -4.81 4.18 0.62
C LEU A 51 -3.70 5.23 0.69
N LYS A 52 -3.58 5.93 1.82
CA LYS A 52 -2.53 6.93 2.08
C LYS A 52 -1.23 6.34 2.61
N GLY A 53 -1.21 5.04 2.88
CA GLY A 53 -0.09 4.36 3.49
C GLY A 53 1.11 4.36 2.54
N PRO A 54 2.33 4.56 3.05
CA PRO A 54 3.53 4.56 2.21
C PRO A 54 3.67 3.20 1.51
N SER A 55 3.92 3.23 0.21
CA SER A 55 4.33 2.05 -0.55
C SER A 55 5.84 1.88 -0.42
N LEU A 56 6.27 0.93 0.41
CA LEU A 56 7.70 0.64 0.57
C LEU A 56 8.24 -0.07 -0.66
N ASN A 57 9.38 0.40 -1.15
CA ASN A 57 10.18 -0.28 -2.15
C ASN A 57 11.11 -1.32 -1.50
N ARG A 58 11.70 -2.20 -2.32
CA ARG A 58 12.49 -3.34 -1.84
C ARG A 58 13.70 -2.92 -0.97
N LYS A 59 14.36 -1.79 -1.30
CA LYS A 59 15.49 -1.26 -0.53
C LYS A 59 15.05 -0.75 0.84
N GLU A 60 13.89 -0.10 0.91
CA GLU A 60 13.32 0.37 2.19
C GLU A 60 12.93 -0.80 3.09
N ILE A 61 12.39 -1.88 2.51
CA ILE A 61 12.07 -3.12 3.24
C ILE A 61 13.33 -3.75 3.83
N GLU A 62 14.41 -3.83 3.05
CA GLU A 62 15.69 -4.37 3.52
C GLU A 62 16.28 -3.52 4.64
N ASN A 63 16.21 -2.19 4.52
CA ASN A 63 16.69 -1.28 5.56
C ASN A 63 15.91 -1.43 6.88
N ILE A 64 14.57 -1.52 6.81
CA ILE A 64 13.72 -1.76 7.99
C ILE A 64 14.05 -3.11 8.64
N LYS A 65 14.28 -4.17 7.86
CA LYS A 65 14.69 -5.47 8.40
C LYS A 65 16.04 -5.38 9.11
N GLY A 66 17.00 -4.62 8.58
CA GLY A 66 18.29 -4.36 9.22
C GLY A 66 18.15 -3.64 10.56
N ILE A 67 17.31 -2.59 10.61
CA ILE A 67 17.02 -1.85 11.84
C ILE A 67 16.33 -2.75 12.88
N GLN A 68 15.34 -3.55 12.45
CA GLN A 68 14.67 -4.51 13.34
C GLN A 68 15.63 -5.54 13.90
N TYR A 69 16.54 -6.06 13.08
CA TYR A 69 17.57 -7.00 13.50
C TYR A 69 18.48 -6.37 14.56
N TRP A 70 18.98 -5.16 14.31
CA TRP A 70 19.81 -4.42 15.26
C TRP A 70 19.09 -4.11 16.59
N LEU A 71 17.83 -3.67 16.54
CA LEU A 71 17.01 -3.46 17.75
C LEU A 71 16.83 -4.75 18.56
N ARG A 72 16.72 -5.90 17.88
CA ARG A 72 16.59 -7.22 18.52
C ARG A 72 17.87 -7.65 19.22
N GLU A 73 19.01 -7.30 18.64
CA GLU A 73 20.34 -7.62 19.17
C GLU A 73 20.87 -6.58 20.15
N TRP A 74 20.12 -5.50 20.41
CA TRP A 74 20.55 -4.48 21.36
C TRP A 74 20.59 -5.07 22.78
N LYS A 75 21.79 -5.49 23.19
CA LYS A 75 22.09 -5.80 24.57
C LYS A 75 22.22 -4.47 25.32
N VAL A 76 21.24 -4.15 26.15
CA VAL A 76 21.35 -3.04 27.10
C VAL A 76 22.62 -3.28 27.93
N PRO A 77 23.61 -2.37 27.91
CA PRO A 77 24.76 -2.49 28.79
C PRO A 77 24.20 -2.53 30.22
N LYS A 78 24.43 -3.63 30.94
CA LYS A 78 24.07 -3.70 32.36
C LYS A 78 24.97 -2.70 33.08
N SER A 79 24.36 -1.59 33.50
CA SER A 79 24.89 -0.63 34.48
C SER A 79 25.11 -1.29 35.83
#